data_AF-A0A5K1GE51-F1
#
_entry.id   AF-A0A5K1GE51-F1
#
_cell.length_a   1.000
_cell.length_b   1.000
_cell.length_c   1.000
_cell.angle_alpha   90.00
_cell.angle_beta   90.00
_cell.angle_gamma   90.00
#
_symmetry.space_group_name_H-M   'P 1'
#
loop_
_entity.id
_entity.type
_entity.pdbx_description
1 polymer ?
#
loop_
_entity_poly.entity_id
_entity_poly.type
_entity_poly.pdbx_seq_one_letter_code
_entity_poly.pdbx_strand_id
1 'polypeptide(L)' 'NKCSLEIDYRQFIYVHPNIAIWLADAPQSVLEVMEEVAQKVVFEFHSNYKKIHPKIYVRITELPVFDAIRNI' A
#
# COMPACT_ATOMS: atom_id res chain seq x y z
N ASN A 1 9.46 8.69 -12.34
CA ASN A 1 8.77 9.20 -11.12
C ASN A 1 7.40 8.56 -10.99
N LYS A 2 7.31 7.24 -10.79
CA LYS A 2 6.03 6.60 -10.49
C LYS A 2 5.86 6.67 -8.97
N CYS A 3 4.92 7.48 -8.50
CA CYS A 3 4.66 7.71 -7.07
C CYS A 3 3.75 6.65 -6.48
N SER A 4 3.98 5.41 -6.93
CA SER A 4 3.18 4.24 -6.62
C SER A 4 4.12 3.18 -6.09
N LEU A 5 3.88 2.74 -4.85
CA LEU A 5 4.54 1.58 -4.26
C LEU A 5 3.59 0.39 -4.42
N GLU A 6 4.03 -0.65 -5.11
CA GLU A 6 3.26 -1.89 -5.29
C GLU A 6 3.67 -2.88 -4.20
N ILE A 7 2.71 -3.36 -3.42
CA ILE A 7 2.90 -4.32 -2.34
C ILE A 7 2.18 -5.61 -2.70
N ASP A 8 2.93 -6.70 -2.74
CA ASP A 8 2.38 -8.02 -2.98
C ASP A 8 1.67 -8.54 -1.72
N TYR A 9 0.36 -8.80 -1.81
CA TYR A 9 -0.44 -9.22 -0.67
C TYR A 9 -0.01 -10.60 -0.14
N ARG A 10 0.42 -11.52 -1.03
CA ARG A 10 0.85 -12.86 -0.62
C ARG A 10 2.12 -12.78 0.20
N GLN A 11 3.10 -11.98 -0.21
CA GLN A 11 4.29 -11.77 0.60
C GLN A 11 3.96 -11.04 1.91
N PHE A 12 3.05 -10.06 1.85
CA PHE A 12 2.66 -9.26 3.01
C PHE A 12 2.03 -10.08 4.13
N ILE A 13 1.18 -11.08 3.81
CA ILE A 13 0.58 -11.94 4.83
C ILE A 13 1.61 -12.85 5.53
N TYR A 14 2.68 -13.26 4.85
CA TYR A 14 3.75 -14.05 5.46
C TYR A 14 4.61 -13.24 6.42
N VAL A 15 4.82 -11.94 6.14
CA VAL A 15 5.63 -11.06 6.98
C VAL A 15 4.80 -10.51 8.15
N HIS A 16 3.60 -9.99 7.86
CA HIS A 16 2.74 -9.31 8.82
C HIS A 16 1.27 -9.73 8.69
N PRO A 17 0.89 -10.91 9.22
CA PRO A 17 -0.47 -11.43 9.09
C PRO A 17 -1.52 -10.54 9.77
N ASN A 18 -1.20 -9.91 10.91
CA ASN A 18 -2.12 -9.03 11.62
C ASN A 18 -2.54 -7.82 10.78
N ILE A 19 -1.58 -7.19 10.09
CA ILE A 19 -1.86 -6.03 9.25
C ILE A 19 -2.63 -6.46 8.00
N ALA A 20 -2.34 -7.64 7.46
CA ALA A 20 -3.10 -8.20 6.33
C ALA A 20 -4.57 -8.44 6.71
N ILE A 21 -4.84 -8.96 7.91
CA ILE A 21 -6.21 -9.13 8.42
C ILE A 21 -6.91 -7.77 8.56
N TRP A 22 -6.25 -6.77 9.14
CA TRP A 22 -6.82 -5.42 9.25
C TRP A 22 -7.05 -4.77 7.89
N LEU A 23 -6.18 -5.02 6.92
CA LEU A 23 -6.33 -4.53 5.56
C LEU A 23 -7.57 -5.12 4.88
N ALA A 24 -7.87 -6.39 5.14
CA ALA A 24 -9.07 -7.05 4.63
C ALA A 24 -10.35 -6.52 5.28
N ASP A 25 -10.32 -6.19 6.58
CA ASP A 25 -11.48 -5.69 7.34
C ASP A 25 -11.76 -4.20 7.10
N ALA A 26 -10.70 -3.38 7.07
CA ALA A 26 -10.76 -1.93 6.93
C ALA A 26 -9.65 -1.41 6.00
N PRO A 27 -9.77 -1.62 4.67
CA PRO A 27 -8.72 -1.28 3.73
C PRO A 27 -8.38 0.21 3.70
N GLN A 28 -9.38 1.08 3.88
CA GLN A 28 -9.19 2.54 3.81
C GLN A 28 -8.28 3.06 4.92
N SER A 29 -8.55 2.64 6.17
CA SER A 29 -7.77 3.08 7.34
C SER A 29 -6.33 2.54 7.29
N VAL A 30 -6.16 1.29 6.87
CA VAL A 30 -4.81 0.69 6.78
C VAL A 30 -4.02 1.31 5.63
N LEU A 31 -4.64 1.55 4.48
CA LEU A 31 -3.98 2.21 3.35
C LEU A 31 -3.53 3.63 3.70
N GLU A 32 -4.36 4.41 4.40
CA GLU A 32 -3.99 5.77 4.82
C GLU A 32 -2.71 5.76 5.67
N VAL A 33 -2.62 4.87 6.66
CA VAL A 33 -1.43 4.72 7.50
C VAL A 33 -0.22 4.24 6.69
N MET A 34 -0.42 3.30 5.75
CA MET A 34 0.65 2.83 4.87
C MET A 34 1.19 3.95 3.98
N GLU A 35 0.34 4.80 3.42
CA GLU A 35 0.73 5.95 2.61
C GLU A 35 1.54 6.97 3.43
N GLU A 36 1.15 7.24 4.68
CA GLU A 36 1.90 8.15 5.56
C GLU A 36 3.30 7.61 5.89
N VAL A 37 3.40 6.32 6.21
CA VAL A 37 4.70 5.68 6.51
C VAL A 37 5.58 5.65 5.27
N ALA A 38 5.03 5.26 4.11
CA ALA A 38 5.76 5.25 2.84
C ALA A 38 6.32 6.64 2.50
N GLN A 39 5.55 7.71 2.71
CA GLN A 39 6.01 9.08 2.51
C GLN A 39 7.17 9.44 3.43
N LYS A 40 7.06 9.13 4.74
CA LYS A 40 8.15 9.41 5.71
C LYS A 40 9.43 8.69 5.31
N VAL A 41 9.35 7.41 4.98
CA VAL A 41 10.49 6.59 4.56
C VAL A 41 11.12 7.15 3.28
N VAL A 42 10.32 7.46 2.26
CA VAL A 42 10.86 8.01 1.00
C VAL A 42 11.50 9.39 1.21
N PHE A 43 10.94 10.24 2.06
CA PHE A 43 11.56 11.53 2.39
C PHE A 43 12.85 11.40 3.19
N GLU A 44 13.00 10.34 3.99
CA GLU A 44 14.24 10.02 4.69
C GLU A 44 15.33 9.58 3.71
N PHE A 45 15.02 8.67 2.78
CA PHE A 45 15.96 8.20 1.75
C PHE A 45 16.27 9.25 0.68
N HIS A 46 15.28 10.07 0.30
CA HIS A 46 15.39 11.06 -0.75
C HIS A 46 14.77 12.40 -0.31
N SER A 47 15.54 13.22 0.39
CA SER A 47 15.09 14.53 0.91
C SER A 47 14.63 15.50 -0.20
N ASN A 48 15.14 15.36 -1.43
CA ASN A 48 14.72 16.16 -2.58
C ASN A 48 13.42 15.69 -3.25
N TYR A 49 12.90 14.50 -2.92
CA TYR A 49 11.69 13.94 -3.56
C TYR A 49 10.44 14.76 -3.23
N LYS A 50 10.44 15.50 -2.10
CA LYS A 50 9.40 16.47 -1.73
C LYS A 50 9.09 17.50 -2.82
N LYS A 51 10.05 17.84 -3.67
CA LYS A 51 9.89 18.84 -4.74
C LYS A 51 9.13 18.31 -5.95
N ILE A 52 9.09 16.99 -6.13
CA ILE A 52 8.57 16.35 -7.33
C ILE A 52 7.17 15.81 -7.05
N HIS A 53 7.00 15.07 -5.95
CA HIS A 53 5.71 14.52 -5.57
C HIS A 53 5.49 14.57 -4.05
N PRO A 54 4.45 15.28 -3.59
CA PRO A 54 4.16 15.42 -2.17
C PRO A 54 3.46 14.19 -1.59
N LYS A 55 2.81 13.38 -2.42
CA LYS A 55 2.04 12.20 -1.99
C LYS A 55 2.49 10.95 -2.73
N ILE A 56 2.56 9.84 -1.99
CA ILE A 56 2.91 8.51 -2.49
C ILE A 56 1.72 7.61 -2.21
N TYR A 57 1.31 6.88 -3.24
CA TYR A 57 0.18 5.96 -3.17
C TYR A 57 0.68 4.53 -3.03
N VAL A 58 0.07 3.77 -2.14
CA VAL A 58 0.34 2.35 -1.98
C VAL A 58 -0.73 1.57 -2.75
N ARG A 59 -0.29 0.63 -3.59
CA ARG A 59 -1.15 -0.27 -4.37
C ARG A 59 -0.90 -1.69 -3.93
N ILE A 60 -1.96 -2.44 -3.72
CA ILE A 60 -1.88 -3.86 -3.34
C ILE A 60 -2.05 -4.71 -4.59
N THR A 61 -1.12 -5.62 -4.83
CA THR A 61 -1.11 -6.55 -5.96
C THR A 61 -1.33 -8.00 -5.47
N GLU A 62 -1.79 -8.87 -6.38
CA GLU A 62 -2.05 -10.30 -6.11
C GLU A 62 -3.00 -10.59 -4.95
N LEU A 63 -4.10 -9.84 -4.84
CA LEU A 63 -5.21 -10.25 -3.98
C LEU A 63 -5.70 -11.64 -4.44
N PRO A 64 -5.76 -12.65 -3.56
CA PRO A 64 -6.21 -14.00 -3.92
C PRO A 64 -7.72 -14.06 -4.21
N VAL A 65 -8.42 -12.94 -4.06
CA VAL A 65 -9.85 -12.80 -4.30
C VAL A 65 -10.06 -12.28 -5.73
N PHE A 66 -10.49 -13.18 -6.61
CA PHE A 66 -10.94 -12.83 -7.96
C PHE A 66 -12.47 -12.77 -7.94
N ASP A 67 -13.02 -11.62 -7.55
CA ASP A 67 -14.43 -11.37 -7.79
C ASP A 67 -14.65 -11.08 -9.27
N ALA A 68 -15.45 -11.94 -9.93
CA ALA A 68 -15.85 -11.68 -11.29
C ALA A 68 -16.77 -10.45 -11.30
N ILE A 69 -16.53 -9.49 -12.20
CA ILE A 69 -17.33 -8.26 -12.38
C ILE A 69 -18.84 -8.55 -12.60
N ARG A 70 -19.19 -9.80 -12.95
CA ARG A 70 -20.56 -10.26 -13.13
C ARG A 70 -21.24 -10.82 -11.87
N ASN A 71 -20.53 -10.92 -10.76
CA ASN A 71 -21.01 -11.49 -9.51
C ASN A 71 -21.06 -10.45 -8.37
N ILE A 72 -20.96 -9.16 -8.71
CA ILE A 72 -21.19 -8.02 -7.82
C ILE A 72 -22.62 -7.50 -7.93
#